data_AF-A0A218QCC8-F1
#
_entry.id   AF-A0A218QCC8-F1
#
_cell.length_a   1.000
_cell.length_b   1.000
_cell.length_c   1.000
_cell.angle_alpha   90.00
_cell.angle_beta   90.00
_cell.angle_gamma   90.00
#
_symmetry.space_group_name_H-M   'P 1'
#
loop_
_entity.id
_entity.type
_entity.pdbx_description
1 polymer ?
#
loop_
_entity_poly.entity_id
_entity_poly.type
_entity_poly.pdbx_seq_one_letter_code
_entity_poly.pdbx_strand_id
1 'polypeptide(L)'
;MGNPRVGNPDHKRSQNMPAPENEAIAARMEELLTPLVYNQLSYYQQLGLRERILGLPLMVAAVLTLLWRQVPSVRELHRLLNREDLLWCKARSVSQQALSKRFLEFPASIFEQVMMELIPKLQARWILRKNRPLPTSIRLAKTKYKRIWAVDGSTLEALFRHLESLQ
;
A
#
# COMPACT_ATOMS: atom_id res chain seq x y z
N MET A 1 14.78 -5.10 43.04
CA MET A 1 13.60 -5.04 42.15
C MET A 1 14.00 -4.25 40.90
N GLY A 2 14.25 -4.93 39.78
CA GLY A 2 14.66 -4.29 38.54
C GLY A 2 13.45 -3.73 37.79
N ASN A 3 13.47 -2.44 37.47
CA ASN A 3 12.43 -1.78 36.69
C ASN A 3 12.37 -2.42 35.28
N PRO A 4 11.19 -2.81 34.76
CA PRO A 4 11.11 -3.34 33.41
C PRO A 4 11.51 -2.24 32.42
N ARG A 5 12.52 -2.51 31.60
CA ARG A 5 12.94 -1.61 30.51
C ARG A 5 11.73 -1.36 29.62
N VAL A 6 11.21 -0.14 29.61
CA VAL A 6 10.19 0.29 28.66
C VAL A 6 10.84 0.24 27.28
N GLY A 7 10.51 -0.79 26.49
CA GLY A 7 11.06 -0.95 25.16
C GLY A 7 10.63 0.20 24.25
N ASN A 8 11.56 0.72 23.45
CA ASN A 8 11.30 1.76 22.46
C ASN A 8 10.08 1.35 21.59
N PRO A 9 8.98 2.14 21.57
CA PRO A 9 7.81 1.86 20.74
C PRO A 9 8.14 1.67 19.26
N ASP A 10 9.20 2.30 18.77
CA ASP A 10 9.64 2.20 17.37
C ASP A 10 10.25 0.83 17.02
N HIS A 11 10.64 0.03 18.02
CA HIS A 11 11.14 -1.34 17.84
C HIS A 11 10.08 -2.41 18.11
N LYS A 12 8.81 -2.00 18.34
CA LYS A 12 7.72 -2.94 18.52
C LYS A 12 7.49 -3.70 17.21
N ARG A 13 7.78 -5.01 17.21
CA ARG A 13 7.54 -5.87 16.04
C ARG A 13 6.09 -5.70 15.57
N SER A 14 5.95 -5.53 14.26
CA SER A 14 4.67 -5.27 13.57
C SER A 14 3.58 -6.26 13.98
N GLN A 15 2.35 -5.77 14.05
CA GLN A 15 1.18 -6.56 14.40
C GLN A 15 1.04 -7.74 13.42
N ASN A 16 0.94 -8.97 13.93
CA ASN A 16 0.67 -10.18 13.14
C ASN A 16 -0.74 -10.21 12.54
N MET A 17 -1.48 -9.10 12.61
CA MET A 17 -2.85 -9.00 12.12
C MET A 17 -2.90 -8.00 10.97
N PRO A 18 -3.57 -8.35 9.86
CA PRO A 18 -3.87 -7.38 8.83
C PRO A 18 -4.53 -6.14 9.43
N ALA A 19 -4.05 -4.97 9.04
CA ALA A 19 -4.71 -3.71 9.39
C ALA A 19 -6.17 -3.75 8.90
N PRO A 20 -7.10 -3.10 9.63
CA PRO A 20 -8.49 -3.01 9.19
C PRO A 20 -8.55 -2.33 7.82
N GLU A 21 -9.52 -2.73 7.02
CA GLU A 21 -9.77 -2.06 5.76
C GLU A 21 -10.19 -0.61 6.02
N ASN A 22 -9.62 0.31 5.24
CA ASN A 22 -10.00 1.71 5.29
C ASN A 22 -10.82 2.01 4.04
N GLU A 23 -12.14 2.11 4.19
CA GLU A 23 -13.08 2.29 3.09
C GLU A 23 -12.73 3.48 2.19
N ALA A 24 -12.34 4.62 2.77
CA ALA A 24 -11.98 5.81 2.01
C ALA A 24 -10.74 5.58 1.13
N ILE A 25 -9.80 4.76 1.61
CA ILE A 25 -8.58 4.41 0.87
C ILE A 25 -8.88 3.34 -0.17
N ALA A 26 -9.67 2.32 0.18
CA ALA A 26 -10.11 1.28 -0.74
C ALA A 26 -10.87 1.88 -1.94
N ALA A 27 -11.85 2.75 -1.68
CA ALA A 27 -12.60 3.45 -2.72
C ALA A 27 -11.69 4.31 -3.62
N ARG A 28 -10.71 4.99 -3.03
CA ARG A 28 -9.74 5.78 -3.81
C ARG A 28 -8.79 4.91 -4.63
N MET A 29 -8.39 3.75 -4.10
CA MET A 29 -7.58 2.79 -4.85
C MET A 29 -8.37 2.21 -6.03
N GLU A 30 -9.64 1.86 -5.82
CA GLU A 30 -10.55 1.40 -6.88
C GLU A 30 -10.71 2.46 -7.98
N GLU A 31 -11.05 3.71 -7.63
CA GLU A 31 -11.18 4.83 -8.58
C GLU A 31 -9.92 5.00 -9.44
N LEU A 32 -8.74 4.90 -8.81
CA LEU A 32 -7.47 5.10 -9.48
C LEU A 32 -7.03 3.92 -10.35
N LEU A 33 -7.19 2.70 -9.84
CA LEU A 33 -6.50 1.53 -10.35
C LEU A 33 -7.37 0.65 -11.24
N THR A 34 -8.67 0.56 -10.98
CA THR A 34 -9.60 -0.22 -11.81
C THR A 34 -9.40 0.07 -13.30
N PRO A 35 -9.53 1.32 -13.80
CA PRO A 35 -9.37 1.58 -15.24
C PRO A 35 -7.98 1.21 -15.76
N LEU A 36 -6.92 1.41 -14.97
CA LEU A 36 -5.55 1.10 -15.36
C LEU A 36 -5.33 -0.41 -15.49
N VAL A 37 -5.81 -1.17 -14.50
CA VAL A 37 -5.70 -2.62 -14.47
C VAL A 37 -6.43 -3.25 -15.66
N TYR A 38 -7.63 -2.77 -15.98
CA TYR A 38 -8.39 -3.27 -17.12
C TYR A 38 -7.76 -2.89 -18.47
N ASN A 39 -7.10 -1.73 -18.58
CA ASN A 39 -6.33 -1.35 -19.78
C ASN A 39 -5.15 -2.31 -20.06
N GLN A 40 -4.59 -2.92 -19.02
CA GLN A 40 -3.46 -3.84 -19.14
C GLN A 40 -3.84 -5.28 -19.50
N LEU A 41 -5.13 -5.59 -19.70
CA LEU A 41 -5.58 -6.95 -20.05
C LEU A 41 -5.00 -7.45 -21.39
N SER A 42 -4.89 -6.58 -22.39
CA SER A 42 -4.29 -6.95 -23.68
C SER A 42 -2.82 -7.34 -23.53
N TYR A 43 -2.06 -6.56 -22.76
CA TYR A 43 -0.65 -6.86 -22.46
C TYR A 43 -0.51 -8.15 -21.63
N TYR A 44 -1.40 -8.34 -20.65
CA TYR A 44 -1.47 -9.57 -19.86
C TYR A 44 -1.67 -10.82 -20.74
N GLN A 45 -2.54 -10.74 -21.75
CA GLN A 45 -2.74 -11.83 -22.71
C GLN A 45 -1.53 -12.04 -23.64
N GLN A 46 -0.86 -10.97 -24.07
CA GLN A 46 0.36 -11.06 -24.90
C GLN A 46 1.51 -11.78 -24.17
N LEU A 47 1.56 -11.68 -22.84
CA LEU A 47 2.50 -12.45 -22.00
C LEU A 47 2.14 -13.94 -21.89
N GLY A 48 1.12 -14.42 -22.61
CA GLY A 48 0.66 -15.80 -22.58
C GLY A 48 -0.12 -16.16 -21.31
N LEU A 49 -0.45 -15.19 -20.47
CA LEU A 49 -1.22 -15.40 -19.26
C LEU A 49 -2.70 -15.49 -19.59
N ARG A 50 -3.35 -16.55 -19.10
CA ARG A 50 -4.80 -16.73 -19.27
C ARG A 50 -5.54 -16.08 -18.12
N GLU A 51 -6.72 -15.53 -18.39
CA GLU A 51 -7.67 -15.17 -17.33
C GLU A 51 -8.19 -16.46 -16.69
N ARG A 52 -7.74 -16.70 -15.46
CA ARG A 52 -8.22 -17.77 -14.58
C ARG A 52 -8.78 -17.11 -13.32
N ILE A 53 -9.17 -17.92 -12.32
CA ILE A 53 -9.68 -17.41 -11.03
C ILE A 53 -8.73 -16.36 -10.42
N LEU A 54 -7.41 -16.58 -10.49
CA LEU A 54 -6.36 -15.62 -10.11
C LEU A 54 -5.88 -14.78 -11.30
N GLY A 55 -6.81 -14.02 -11.90
CA GLY A 55 -6.56 -13.11 -13.02
C GLY A 55 -5.85 -11.81 -12.60
N LEU A 56 -5.55 -10.96 -13.58
CA LEU A 56 -4.83 -9.70 -13.36
C LEU A 56 -5.50 -8.81 -12.28
N PRO A 57 -6.80 -8.47 -12.34
CA PRO A 57 -7.41 -7.60 -11.34
C PRO A 57 -7.28 -8.13 -9.92
N LEU A 58 -7.48 -9.44 -9.74
CA LEU A 58 -7.39 -10.07 -8.43
C LEU A 58 -5.95 -10.10 -7.91
N MET A 59 -4.97 -10.37 -8.78
CA MET A 59 -3.56 -10.36 -8.37
C MET A 59 -3.07 -8.96 -8.00
N VAL A 60 -3.54 -7.92 -8.71
CA VAL A 60 -3.26 -6.52 -8.32
C VAL A 60 -3.87 -6.20 -6.97
N ALA A 61 -5.15 -6.52 -6.76
CA ALA A 61 -5.81 -6.29 -5.48
C ALA A 61 -5.14 -7.05 -4.33
N ALA A 62 -4.71 -8.30 -4.58
CA ALA A 62 -4.03 -9.13 -3.59
C ALA A 62 -2.67 -8.55 -3.15
N VAL A 63 -1.84 -8.12 -4.10
CA VAL A 63 -0.54 -7.49 -3.78
C VAL A 63 -0.74 -6.18 -3.01
N LEU A 64 -1.68 -5.34 -3.44
CA LEU A 64 -1.97 -4.09 -2.73
C LEU A 64 -2.51 -4.34 -1.34
N THR A 65 -3.33 -5.38 -1.16
CA THR A 65 -3.80 -5.82 0.17
C THR A 65 -2.61 -6.23 1.04
N LEU A 66 -1.66 -7.02 0.52
CA LEU A 66 -0.45 -7.40 1.26
C LEU A 66 0.32 -6.19 1.77
N LEU A 67 0.54 -5.21 0.89
CA LEU A 67 1.35 -4.03 1.19
C LEU A 67 0.60 -3.04 2.09
N TRP A 68 -0.64 -2.71 1.73
CA TRP A 68 -1.42 -1.67 2.40
C TRP A 68 -1.97 -2.13 3.75
N ARG A 69 -2.52 -3.35 3.82
CA ARG A 69 -3.02 -3.92 5.08
C ARG A 69 -1.94 -4.65 5.87
N GLN A 70 -0.68 -4.62 5.42
CA GLN A 70 0.46 -5.27 6.09
C GLN A 70 0.18 -6.75 6.41
N VAL A 71 -0.44 -7.46 5.46
CA VAL A 71 -0.78 -8.88 5.66
C VAL A 71 0.53 -9.69 5.78
N PRO A 72 0.75 -10.43 6.88
CA PRO A 72 2.08 -10.93 7.22
C PRO A 72 2.52 -12.16 6.40
N SER A 73 1.62 -12.84 5.69
CA SER A 73 1.95 -14.04 4.93
C SER A 73 0.93 -14.37 3.84
N VAL A 74 1.32 -15.21 2.89
CA VAL A 74 0.40 -15.79 1.88
C VAL A 74 -0.71 -16.62 2.53
N ARG A 75 -0.44 -17.24 3.69
CA ARG A 75 -1.46 -17.98 4.45
C ARG A 75 -2.56 -17.06 4.98
N GLU A 76 -2.18 -15.91 5.54
CA GLU A 76 -3.16 -14.93 5.99
C GLU A 76 -3.91 -14.32 4.81
N LEU A 77 -3.21 -13.98 3.71
CA LEU A 77 -3.88 -13.50 2.50
C LEU A 77 -4.88 -14.52 1.96
N HIS A 78 -4.54 -15.81 1.94
CA HIS A 78 -5.44 -16.89 1.55
C HIS A 78 -6.67 -16.95 2.46
N ARG A 79 -6.49 -16.79 3.77
CA ARG A 79 -7.60 -16.73 4.73
C ARG A 79 -8.51 -15.53 4.46
N LEU A 80 -7.97 -14.36 4.14
CA LEU A 80 -8.74 -13.16 3.79
C LEU A 80 -9.50 -13.38 2.48
N LEU A 81 -8.83 -13.82 1.42
CA LEU A 81 -9.43 -14.03 0.09
C LEU A 81 -10.61 -15.02 0.10
N ASN A 82 -10.62 -15.98 1.02
CA ASN A 82 -11.73 -16.93 1.19
C ASN A 82 -12.90 -16.39 2.00
N ARG A 83 -12.73 -15.29 2.76
CA ARG A 83 -13.70 -14.79 3.74
C ARG A 83 -14.27 -13.42 3.41
N GLU A 84 -13.47 -12.57 2.78
CA GLU A 84 -13.81 -11.18 2.51
C GLU A 84 -13.35 -10.76 1.11
N ASP A 85 -13.98 -9.70 0.60
CA ASP A 85 -13.60 -9.07 -0.65
C ASP A 85 -12.23 -8.37 -0.46
N LEU A 86 -11.45 -8.30 -1.54
CA LEU A 86 -10.16 -7.61 -1.56
C LEU A 86 -10.26 -6.38 -2.46
N LEU A 87 -10.31 -5.19 -1.87
CA LEU A 87 -10.53 -3.93 -2.59
C LEU A 87 -11.78 -4.05 -3.49
N TRP A 88 -11.64 -3.82 -4.80
CA TRP A 88 -12.73 -3.93 -5.78
C TRP A 88 -12.98 -5.38 -6.27
N CYS A 89 -12.23 -6.37 -5.78
CA CYS A 89 -12.35 -7.76 -6.22
C CYS A 89 -13.12 -8.61 -5.21
N LYS A 90 -14.08 -9.41 -5.71
CA LYS A 90 -14.84 -10.35 -4.89
C LYS A 90 -13.99 -11.48 -4.33
N ALA A 91 -14.35 -11.94 -3.13
CA ALA A 91 -13.78 -13.11 -2.48
C ALA A 91 -13.79 -14.33 -3.44
N ARG A 92 -12.71 -15.12 -3.43
CA ARG A 92 -12.56 -16.30 -4.30
C ARG A 92 -12.02 -17.47 -3.50
N SER A 93 -12.70 -18.60 -3.59
CA SER A 93 -12.18 -19.87 -3.07
C SER A 93 -11.05 -20.38 -3.98
N VAL A 94 -9.82 -20.35 -3.47
CA VAL A 94 -8.63 -20.92 -4.12
C VAL A 94 -7.81 -21.69 -3.11
N SER A 95 -6.95 -22.61 -3.56
CA SER A 95 -5.99 -23.24 -2.64
C SER A 95 -4.83 -22.30 -2.33
N GLN A 96 -4.24 -22.41 -1.13
CA GLN A 96 -3.03 -21.68 -0.78
C GLN A 96 -1.89 -22.00 -1.76
N GLN A 97 -1.78 -23.26 -2.20
CA GLN A 97 -0.78 -23.69 -3.18
C GLN A 97 -0.94 -22.97 -4.53
N ALA A 98 -2.17 -22.83 -5.03
CA ALA A 98 -2.43 -22.09 -6.27
C ALA A 98 -2.06 -20.61 -6.13
N LEU A 99 -2.37 -19.99 -4.99
CA LEU A 99 -2.00 -18.61 -4.70
C LEU A 99 -0.48 -18.41 -4.62
N SER A 100 0.23 -19.29 -3.88
CA SER A 100 1.70 -19.25 -3.80
C SER A 100 2.36 -19.44 -5.15
N LYS A 101 1.93 -20.45 -5.93
CA LYS A 101 2.43 -20.69 -7.28
C LYS A 101 2.19 -19.48 -8.17
N ARG A 102 1.01 -18.86 -8.05
CA ARG A 102 0.69 -17.66 -8.80
C ARG A 102 1.64 -16.50 -8.47
N PHE A 103 1.93 -16.25 -7.21
CA PHE A 103 2.90 -15.20 -6.83
C PHE A 103 4.31 -15.44 -7.40
N LEU A 104 4.74 -16.70 -7.54
CA LEU A 104 6.04 -17.03 -8.12
C LEU A 104 6.08 -16.85 -9.64
N GLU A 105 4.95 -17.06 -10.33
CA GLU A 105 4.87 -17.03 -11.79
C GLU A 105 4.33 -15.70 -12.34
N PHE A 106 3.69 -14.87 -11.51
CA PHE A 106 3.05 -13.64 -11.97
C PHE A 106 4.11 -12.57 -12.27
N PRO A 107 4.17 -12.04 -13.49
CA PRO A 107 5.28 -11.18 -13.87
C PRO A 107 5.15 -9.79 -13.25
N ALA A 108 6.26 -9.34 -12.65
CA ALA A 108 6.37 -8.03 -12.04
C ALA A 108 6.15 -6.88 -13.05
N SER A 109 6.49 -7.11 -14.33
CA SER A 109 6.35 -6.12 -15.41
C SER A 109 4.92 -5.62 -15.59
N ILE A 110 3.89 -6.40 -15.23
CA ILE A 110 2.51 -5.90 -15.34
C ILE A 110 2.22 -4.85 -14.27
N PHE A 111 2.73 -5.04 -13.04
CA PHE A 111 2.60 -4.03 -11.98
C PHE A 111 3.34 -2.76 -12.35
N GLU A 112 4.52 -2.90 -12.97
CA GLU A 112 5.26 -1.78 -13.53
C GLU A 112 4.42 -1.01 -14.55
N GLN A 113 3.78 -1.68 -15.51
CA GLN A 113 2.92 -1.00 -16.50
C GLN A 113 1.76 -0.24 -15.84
N VAL A 114 1.07 -0.85 -14.88
CA VAL A 114 0.00 -0.18 -14.12
C VAL A 114 0.53 1.06 -13.39
N MET A 115 1.70 0.96 -12.77
CA MET A 115 2.33 2.08 -12.07
C MET A 115 2.78 3.19 -13.03
N MET A 116 3.39 2.83 -14.15
CA MET A 116 3.86 3.79 -15.16
C MET A 116 2.70 4.51 -15.83
N GLU A 117 1.54 3.88 -15.98
CA GLU A 117 0.32 4.53 -16.46
C GLU A 117 -0.34 5.40 -15.36
N LEU A 118 -0.19 5.04 -14.08
CA LEU A 118 -0.72 5.80 -12.95
C LEU A 118 0.05 7.11 -12.70
N ILE A 119 1.38 7.08 -12.78
CA ILE A 119 2.26 8.21 -12.41
C ILE A 119 1.86 9.51 -13.15
N PRO A 120 1.69 9.53 -14.49
CA PRO A 120 1.28 10.73 -15.21
C PRO A 120 -0.08 11.27 -14.73
N LYS A 121 -1.04 10.38 -14.42
CA LYS A 121 -2.35 10.79 -13.89
C LYS A 121 -2.22 11.47 -12.54
N LEU A 122 -1.36 10.94 -11.65
CA LEU A 122 -1.10 11.54 -10.34
C LEU A 122 -0.38 12.89 -10.47
N GLN A 123 0.58 13.00 -11.38
CA GLN A 123 1.27 14.27 -11.67
C GLN A 123 0.33 15.32 -12.24
N ALA A 124 -0.52 14.97 -13.20
CA ALA A 124 -1.54 15.87 -13.76
C ALA A 124 -2.52 16.34 -12.66
N ARG A 125 -3.02 15.42 -11.83
CA ARG A 125 -3.87 15.75 -10.68
C ARG A 125 -3.17 16.68 -9.69
N TRP A 126 -1.86 16.52 -9.50
CA TRP A 126 -1.06 17.39 -8.64
C TRP A 126 -0.95 18.81 -9.22
N ILE A 127 -0.61 18.93 -10.50
CA ILE A 127 -0.45 20.22 -11.19
C ILE A 127 -1.79 20.99 -11.25
N LEU A 128 -2.89 20.29 -11.55
CA LEU A 128 -4.22 20.89 -11.63
C LEU A 128 -4.81 21.25 -10.27
N ARG A 129 -4.21 20.78 -9.17
CA ARG A 129 -4.71 21.04 -7.82
C ARG A 129 -4.40 22.49 -7.42
N LYS A 130 -5.34 23.39 -7.72
CA LYS A 130 -5.25 24.83 -7.37
C LYS A 130 -5.37 25.09 -5.87
N ASN A 131 -6.26 24.36 -5.18
CA ASN A 131 -6.52 24.52 -3.75
C ASN A 131 -6.37 23.18 -3.02
N ARG A 132 -5.36 23.07 -2.15
CA ARG A 132 -5.24 21.96 -1.19
C ARG A 132 -5.47 22.53 0.22
N PRO A 133 -6.58 22.22 0.89
CA PRO A 133 -6.75 22.64 2.27
C PRO A 133 -5.63 22.04 3.10
N LEU A 134 -4.85 22.90 3.77
CA LEU A 134 -3.83 22.44 4.69
C LEU A 134 -4.50 21.97 5.98
N PRO A 135 -4.08 20.82 6.53
CA PRO A 135 -4.47 20.41 7.88
C PRO A 135 -4.23 21.55 8.86
N THR A 136 -5.08 21.70 9.87
CA THR A 136 -5.01 22.79 10.86
C THR A 136 -3.63 22.87 11.50
N SER A 137 -3.03 21.72 11.84
CA SER A 137 -1.67 21.63 12.38
C SER A 137 -0.62 22.26 11.45
N ILE A 138 -0.67 21.95 10.16
CA ILE A 138 0.25 22.49 9.15
C ILE A 138 0.01 23.98 8.93
N ARG A 139 -1.25 24.43 8.96
CA ARG A 139 -1.61 25.84 8.84
C ARG A 139 -1.02 26.67 10.00
N LEU A 140 -1.17 26.17 11.23
CA LEU A 140 -0.59 26.78 12.42
C LEU A 140 0.94 26.74 12.40
N ALA A 141 1.54 25.63 11.97
CA ALA A 141 3.00 25.54 11.86
C ALA A 141 3.56 26.57 10.88
N LYS A 142 2.87 26.82 9.76
CA LYS A 142 3.29 27.84 8.78
C LYS A 142 3.26 29.27 9.29
N THR A 143 2.48 29.59 10.34
CA THR A 143 2.51 30.94 10.94
C THR A 143 3.74 31.15 11.82
N LYS A 144 4.35 30.07 12.32
CA LYS A 144 5.50 30.11 13.23
C LYS A 144 6.83 29.77 12.55
N TYR A 145 6.80 28.92 11.53
CA TYR A 145 7.98 28.38 10.86
C TYR A 145 8.00 28.71 9.38
N LYS A 146 9.13 29.22 8.89
CA LYS A 146 9.34 29.58 7.48
C LYS A 146 9.31 28.37 6.54
N ARG A 147 9.72 27.20 7.02
CA ARG A 147 9.78 25.95 6.26
C ARG A 147 9.31 24.79 7.13
N ILE A 148 8.64 23.83 6.49
CA ILE A 148 8.25 22.57 7.09
C ILE A 148 8.90 21.48 6.25
N TRP A 149 9.69 20.63 6.90
CA TRP A 149 10.37 19.50 6.26
C TRP A 149 9.60 18.22 6.57
N ALA A 150 9.37 17.40 5.55
CA ALA A 150 8.90 16.03 5.69
C ALA A 150 10.08 15.14 5.29
N VAL A 151 10.72 14.53 6.28
CA VAL A 151 11.85 13.62 6.09
C VAL A 151 11.51 12.27 6.69
N ASP A 152 12.21 11.23 6.25
CA ASP A 152 12.00 9.88 6.74
C ASP A 152 12.50 9.71 8.18
N GLY A 153 12.10 8.59 8.82
CA GLY A 153 12.43 8.32 10.21
C GLY A 153 13.93 8.25 10.50
N SER A 154 14.74 7.75 9.58
CA SER A 154 16.19 7.66 9.78
C SER A 154 16.85 9.05 9.80
N THR A 155 16.39 9.95 8.93
CA THR A 155 16.83 11.34 8.92
C THR A 155 16.39 12.07 10.21
N LEU A 156 15.17 11.84 10.69
CA LEU A 156 14.71 12.41 11.96
C LEU A 156 15.51 11.89 13.16
N GLU A 157 15.77 10.58 13.21
CA GLU A 157 16.53 9.98 14.30
C GLU A 157 17.95 10.52 14.37
N ALA A 158 18.63 10.65 13.22
CA ALA A 158 19.95 11.26 13.14
C ALA A 158 19.93 12.71 13.65
N LEU A 159 18.91 13.49 13.27
CA LEU A 159 18.74 14.87 13.71
C LEU A 159 18.47 14.95 15.22
N PHE A 160 17.62 14.10 15.76
CA PHE A 160 17.31 14.12 17.19
C PHE A 160 18.48 13.71 18.07
N ARG A 161 19.30 12.75 17.63
CA ARG A 161 20.56 12.38 18.29
C ARG A 161 21.55 13.55 18.28
N HIS A 162 21.67 14.25 17.15
CA HIS A 162 22.54 15.42 17.05
C HIS A 162 22.11 16.58 17.97
N LEU A 163 20.79 16.74 18.18
CA LEU A 163 20.23 17.78 19.05
C LEU A 163 20.09 17.35 20.52
N GLU A 164 20.58 16.15 20.90
CA GLU A 164 20.46 15.60 22.26
C GLU A 164 19.01 15.55 22.79
N SER A 165 18.03 15.48 21.89
CA SER A 165 16.59 15.59 22.21
C SER A 165 15.91 14.26 22.54
N LEU A 166 16.62 13.14 22.40
CA LEU A 166 16.19 11.80 22.79
C LEU A 166 16.80 11.47 24.16
N GLN A 167 16.15 11.91 25.24
CA GLN A 167 16.41 11.42 26.60
C GLN A 167 15.30 10.48 27.05
#